data_AF-A0A959CXI3-F1
#
_entry.id   AF-A0A959CXI3-F1
#
_cell.length_a   1.000
_cell.length_b   1.000
_cell.length_c   1.000
_cell.angle_alpha   90.00
_cell.angle_beta   90.00
_cell.angle_gamma   90.00
#
_symmetry.space_group_name_H-M   'P 1'
#
loop_
_entity.id
_entity.type
_entity.pdbx_description
1 polymer ?
#
loop_
_entity_poly.entity_id
_entity_poly.type
_entity_poly.pdbx_seq_one_letter_code
_entity_poly.pdbx_strand_id
1 'polypeptide(L)' 'RSNADYTTPDMGNRYRSSEEIMESILSYERESEHGLNGFILLLHIGTHPGRTDKFYYRLGKLIGELRERGYGFGRIK' A
#
# COMPACT_ATOMS: atom_id res chain seq x y z
N ARG A 1 0.32 3.91 5.34
CA ARG A 1 -1.16 4.04 5.47
C ARG A 1 -1.86 3.18 4.40
N SER A 2 -1.51 1.89 4.29
CA SER A 2 -1.94 1.04 3.16
C SER A 2 -3.45 0.79 3.12
N ASN A 3 -4.06 0.64 4.30
CA ASN A 3 -5.47 0.31 4.47
C ASN A 3 -6.43 1.44 4.11
N ALA A 4 -5.95 2.62 3.72
CA ALA A 4 -6.81 3.72 3.25
C ALA A 4 -7.17 3.58 1.76
N ASP A 5 -6.78 2.49 1.11
CA ASP A 5 -7.05 2.22 -0.30
C ASP A 5 -8.52 1.94 -0.64
N TYR A 6 -9.39 1.77 0.36
CA TYR A 6 -10.85 1.72 0.14
C TYR A 6 -11.50 3.10 -0.01
N THR A 7 -10.81 4.18 0.34
CA THR A 7 -11.38 5.53 0.33
C THR A 7 -11.67 6.01 -1.09
N THR A 8 -12.71 6.82 -1.25
CA THR A 8 -13.15 7.40 -2.53
C THR A 8 -12.98 8.93 -2.54
N PRO A 9 -12.85 9.56 -3.73
CA PRO A 9 -12.58 11.01 -3.82
C PRO A 9 -13.60 11.90 -3.11
N ASP A 10 -14.87 11.50 -3.05
CA ASP A 10 -15.95 12.21 -2.35
C ASP A 10 -15.78 12.24 -0.82
N MET A 11 -14.87 11.42 -0.26
CA MET A 11 -14.56 11.43 1.17
C MET A 11 -13.62 12.59 1.59
N GLY A 12 -13.22 13.46 0.66
CA GLY A 12 -12.44 14.67 0.92
C GLY A 12 -11.06 14.37 1.52
N ASN A 13 -10.71 15.04 2.62
CA ASN A 13 -9.39 14.90 3.29
C ASN A 13 -9.07 13.48 3.80
N ARG A 14 -10.07 12.58 3.84
CA ARG A 14 -9.87 11.17 4.18
C ARG A 14 -9.37 10.35 2.99
N TYR A 15 -9.60 10.82 1.76
CA TYR A 15 -9.14 10.17 0.55
C TYR A 15 -7.62 10.09 0.51
N ARG A 16 -7.12 8.94 0.09
CA ARG A 16 -5.70 8.71 -0.19
C ARG A 16 -5.55 8.09 -1.56
N SER A 17 -4.93 8.84 -2.46
CA SER A 17 -4.58 8.38 -3.80
C SER A 17 -3.62 7.19 -3.73
N SER A 18 -3.58 6.40 -4.78
CA SER A 18 -2.66 5.26 -4.85
C SER A 18 -1.19 5.66 -4.91
N GLU A 19 -0.89 6.91 -5.25
CA GLU A 19 0.45 7.49 -5.16
C GLU A 19 0.82 7.79 -3.71
N GLU A 20 -0.01 8.53 -2.98
CA GLU A 20 0.19 8.80 -1.55
C GLU A 20 0.33 7.49 -0.74
N ILE A 21 -0.45 6.46 -1.10
CA ILE A 21 -0.36 5.17 -0.42
C ILE A 21 1.00 4.52 -0.69
N MET A 22 1.47 4.49 -1.94
CA MET A 22 2.77 3.93 -2.31
C MET A 22 3.90 4.65 -1.58
N GLU A 23 3.91 5.99 -1.64
CA GLU A 23 4.87 6.83 -0.94
C GLU A 23 4.83 6.58 0.56
N SER A 24 3.65 6.49 1.17
CA SER A 24 3.53 6.23 2.61
C SER A 24 4.13 4.88 3.03
N ILE A 25 4.11 3.87 2.15
CA ILE A 25 4.70 2.56 2.43
C ILE A 25 6.22 2.65 2.33
N LEU A 26 6.74 3.23 1.23
CA LEU A 26 8.19 3.30 0.97
C LEU A 26 8.91 4.31 1.86
N SER A 27 8.26 5.40 2.27
CA SER A 27 8.82 6.34 3.25
C SER A 27 8.90 5.69 4.62
N TYR A 28 7.83 5.01 5.06
CA TYR A 28 7.86 4.28 6.34
C TYR A 28 8.93 3.19 6.34
N GLU A 29 9.04 2.43 5.24
CA GLU A 29 10.09 1.42 5.06
C GLU A 29 11.50 2.00 5.20
N ARG A 30 11.75 3.20 4.67
CA ARG A 30 13.06 3.85 4.73
C ARG A 30 13.38 4.45 6.09
N GLU A 31 12.37 5.00 6.77
CA GLU A 31 12.51 5.75 8.01
C GLU A 31 12.50 4.85 9.26
N SER A 32 11.87 3.67 9.17
CA SER A 32 11.81 2.69 10.24
C SER A 32 13.17 2.01 10.44
N GLU A 33 13.64 1.93 11.69
CA GLU A 33 14.89 1.23 12.07
C GLU A 33 14.93 -0.23 11.58
N HIS A 34 13.77 -0.88 11.48
CA HIS A 34 13.62 -2.27 11.05
C HIS A 34 12.93 -2.41 9.70
N GLY A 35 12.73 -1.30 8.98
CA GLY A 35 11.99 -1.27 7.73
C GLY A 35 10.61 -1.92 7.85
N LEU A 36 10.33 -2.87 6.97
CA LEU A 36 9.10 -3.68 6.97
C LEU A 36 9.29 -5.10 7.54
N ASN A 37 10.34 -5.35 8.32
CA ASN A 37 10.55 -6.66 8.94
C ASN A 37 9.42 -7.00 9.93
N GLY A 38 8.71 -8.12 9.70
CA GLY A 38 7.55 -8.52 10.51
C GLY A 38 6.28 -7.69 10.26
N PHE A 39 6.22 -6.91 9.17
CA PHE A 39 5.10 -6.02 8.88
C PHE A 39 3.94 -6.74 8.17
N ILE A 40 2.70 -6.32 8.46
CA ILE A 40 1.49 -6.77 7.75
C ILE A 40 0.91 -5.59 6.95
N LEU A 41 0.94 -5.70 5.63
CA LEU A 41 0.28 -4.74 4.73
C LEU A 41 -1.15 -5.21 4.43
N LEU A 42 -2.14 -4.42 4.86
CA LEU A 42 -3.55 -4.62 4.53
C LEU A 42 -3.94 -3.77 3.32
N LEU A 43 -4.60 -4.39 2.34
CA LEU A 43 -5.10 -3.79 1.09
C LEU A 43 -6.50 -4.36 0.74
N HIS A 44 -7.29 -3.58 0.02
CA HIS A 44 -8.66 -3.91 -0.40
C HIS A 44 -8.71 -4.19 -1.91
N ILE A 45 -9.09 -5.41 -2.29
CA ILE A 45 -9.40 -5.77 -3.68
C ILE A 45 -10.88 -5.47 -3.95
N GLY A 46 -11.20 -4.89 -5.11
CA GLY A 46 -12.58 -4.62 -5.49
C GLY A 46 -13.19 -3.36 -4.83
N THR A 47 -12.36 -2.32 -4.63
CA THR A 47 -12.80 -1.03 -4.08
C THR A 47 -13.88 -0.36 -4.93
N HIS A 48 -14.63 0.57 -4.32
CA HIS A 48 -15.78 1.24 -4.91
C HIS A 48 -15.52 1.75 -6.34
N PRO A 49 -16.47 1.65 -7.30
CA PRO A 49 -16.27 2.10 -8.68
C PRO A 49 -15.83 3.56 -8.83
N GLY A 50 -16.24 4.42 -7.89
CA GLY A 50 -15.84 5.83 -7.85
C GLY A 50 -14.37 6.10 -7.54
N ARG A 51 -13.61 5.09 -7.06
CA ARG A 51 -12.14 5.16 -7.00
C ARG A 51 -11.56 4.59 -8.28
N THR A 52 -11.12 5.46 -9.18
CA THR A 52 -10.58 5.04 -10.50
C THR A 52 -9.11 4.63 -10.42
N ASP A 53 -8.34 5.19 -9.50
CA ASP A 53 -6.92 4.92 -9.27
C ASP A 53 -6.73 3.76 -8.28
N LYS A 54 -7.27 2.58 -8.56
CA LYS A 54 -7.30 1.49 -7.57
C LYS A 54 -5.90 0.98 -7.23
N PHE A 55 -5.60 0.86 -5.93
CA PHE A 55 -4.24 0.54 -5.48
C PHE A 55 -3.78 -0.85 -5.91
N TYR A 56 -4.69 -1.82 -6.01
CA TYR A 56 -4.34 -3.18 -6.43
C TYR A 56 -3.77 -3.26 -7.85
N TYR A 57 -3.97 -2.24 -8.71
CA TYR A 57 -3.25 -2.15 -9.99
C TYR A 57 -1.75 -1.89 -9.83
N ARG A 58 -1.32 -1.34 -8.68
CA ARG A 58 0.09 -1.09 -8.33
C ARG A 58 0.70 -2.19 -7.47
N LEU A 59 -0.08 -3.21 -7.07
CA LEU A 59 0.39 -4.27 -6.18
C LEU A 59 1.61 -5.02 -6.74
N GLY A 60 1.61 -5.32 -8.04
CA GLY A 60 2.76 -5.96 -8.70
C GLY A 60 4.02 -5.11 -8.61
N LYS A 61 3.90 -3.78 -8.81
CA LYS A 61 5.02 -2.84 -8.69
C LYS A 61 5.56 -2.80 -7.26
N LEU A 62 4.68 -2.71 -6.25
CA LEU A 62 5.09 -2.72 -4.85
C LEU A 62 5.83 -4.01 -4.48
N ILE A 63 5.31 -5.17 -4.91
CA ILE A 63 5.96 -6.46 -4.63
C ILE A 63 7.34 -6.54 -5.30
N GLY A 64 7.47 -6.07 -6.55
CA GLY A 64 8.75 -6.00 -7.24
C GLY A 64 9.78 -5.15 -6.51
N GLU A 65 9.40 -3.91 -6.18
CA GLU A 65 10.22 -2.96 -5.43
C GLU A 65 10.70 -3.55 -4.09
N LEU A 66 9.80 -4.16 -3.32
CA LEU A 66 10.16 -4.74 -2.03
C LEU A 66 11.06 -5.98 -2.18
N ARG A 67 10.89 -6.79 -3.23
CA ARG A 67 11.80 -7.91 -3.51
C ARG A 67 13.20 -7.42 -3.87
N GLU A 68 13.32 -6.37 -4.68
CA GLU A 68 14.59 -5.75 -5.02
C GLU A 68 15.32 -5.18 -3.79
N ARG A 69 14.54 -4.73 -2.79
CA ARG A 69 15.05 -4.30 -1.47
C ARG A 69 15.36 -5.45 -0.51
N GLY A 70 15.19 -6.70 -0.92
CA GLY A 70 15.53 -7.88 -0.13
C GLY A 70 14.42 -8.43 0.77
N TYR A 71 13.18 -7.93 0.65
CA TYR A 71 12.05 -8.44 1.43
C TYR A 71 11.53 -9.78 0.92
N GLY A 72 11.26 -10.69 1.86
CA GLY A 72 10.51 -11.92 1.65
C GLY A 72 9.04 -11.78 2.07
N PHE A 73 8.11 -12.36 1.30
CA PHE A 73 6.69 -12.36 1.63
C PHE A 73 6.27 -13.69 2.24
N GLY A 74 5.71 -13.63 3.45
CA GLY A 74 5.18 -14.78 4.18
C GLY A 74 3.67 -14.92 4.07
N ARG A 75 3.16 -16.12 4.40
CA ARG A 75 1.74 -16.35 4.65
C ARG A 75 1.47 -16.20 6.15
N ILE A 76 0.41 -15.50 6.49
CA ILE A 76 -0.15 -15.52 7.86
C ILE A 76 -0.82 -16.89 8.05
N LYS A 77 -0.53 -17.53 9.17
CA LYS A 77 -1.11 -18.83 9.56
C LYS A 77 -2.12 -18.65 10.68
#